data_AF-A0A968JIC8-F1
#
_entry.id   AF-A0A968JIC8-F1
#
_cell.length_a   1.000
_cell.length_b   1.000
_cell.length_c   1.000
_cell.angle_alpha   90.00
_cell.angle_beta   90.00
_cell.angle_gamma   90.00
#
_symmetry.space_group_name_H-M   'P 1'
#
loop_
_entity.id
_entity.type
_entity.pdbx_description
1 polymer ?
#
loop_
_entity_poly.entity_id
_entity_poly.type
_entity_poly.pdbx_seq_one_letter_code
_entity_poly.pdbx_strand_id
1 'polypeptide(L)'
;MLEVAHRRKPLRNRPRRRPKDAVDRKQALETLHRPTLHQADIIAAVDQHLGHPADLRKRSVDPHTGTVTLHFDFPTVAYRTYEAAIKAAAEAAGVSIQVSPSVNQDALQRVARSLLPSSIVVQKISFYREQHLLQIRTLGNASAAELATLAATFVERTGWQIEVLWLDEPLPFKDNDEADGLNQQQVLDMVRSALGEDCLKVSVDVAAHSLTVRFAFPDIARQRYADVLPALQEQTGWAIVVYPHANQQALAQTVAQLLPAHVHLLGTPSIYQDTQHVAITCTAPLAPEQTRHITDAFAATTGWTLEVGTRQER
;
A
#
# COMPACT_ATOMS: atom_id res chain seq x y z
N MET A 1 -53.64 55.67 -50.52
CA MET A 1 -54.54 55.86 -49.36
C MET A 1 -54.79 54.50 -48.74
N LEU A 2 -54.51 54.37 -47.43
CA LEU A 2 -54.88 53.30 -46.47
C LEU A 2 -54.37 51.87 -46.79
N GLU A 3 -53.47 51.25 -46.01
CA GLU A 3 -53.44 50.84 -44.59
C GLU A 3 -53.54 49.30 -44.50
N VAL A 4 -52.47 48.70 -43.95
CA VAL A 4 -52.43 47.66 -42.90
C VAL A 4 -53.19 46.34 -43.15
N ALA A 5 -52.45 45.21 -43.20
CA ALA A 5 -52.42 44.23 -42.11
C ALA A 5 -51.75 42.88 -42.47
N HIS A 6 -50.69 42.57 -41.71
CA HIS A 6 -50.45 41.31 -40.99
C HIS A 6 -49.90 40.02 -41.64
N ARG A 7 -48.66 39.73 -41.18
CA ARG A 7 -48.11 38.47 -40.65
C ARG A 7 -47.81 37.32 -41.64
N ARG A 8 -46.55 36.89 -41.67
CA ARG A 8 -46.02 35.72 -40.90
C ARG A 8 -44.50 35.57 -41.12
N LYS A 9 -43.79 35.30 -40.01
CA LYS A 9 -42.34 35.00 -39.97
C LYS A 9 -42.02 33.68 -40.69
N PRO A 10 -40.91 33.54 -41.42
CA PRO A 10 -40.52 32.27 -42.02
C PRO A 10 -39.94 31.29 -40.99
N LEU A 11 -40.36 30.04 -41.12
CA LEU A 11 -40.04 28.88 -40.29
C LEU A 11 -38.56 28.47 -40.40
N ARG A 12 -38.00 28.11 -39.24
CA ARG A 12 -36.65 27.54 -39.06
C ARG A 12 -36.48 26.26 -39.87
N ASN A 13 -35.49 26.24 -40.74
CA ASN A 13 -35.01 25.05 -41.44
C ASN A 13 -34.09 24.26 -40.48
N ARG A 14 -34.53 23.11 -39.96
CA ARG A 14 -33.67 22.16 -39.22
C ARG A 14 -33.27 21.02 -40.18
N PRO A 15 -31.97 20.73 -40.39
CA PRO A 15 -31.58 19.63 -41.25
C PRO A 15 -31.87 18.28 -40.58
N ARG A 16 -32.42 17.36 -41.38
CA ARG A 16 -32.68 15.95 -41.05
C ARG A 16 -31.35 15.25 -40.74
N ARG A 17 -31.16 14.77 -39.50
CA ARG A 17 -30.09 13.83 -39.16
C ARG A 17 -30.42 12.45 -39.76
N ARG A 18 -29.62 12.01 -40.73
CA ARG A 18 -29.53 10.61 -41.18
C ARG A 18 -28.51 9.84 -40.31
N PRO A 19 -28.58 8.49 -40.28
CA PRO A 19 -28.13 7.67 -39.17
C PRO A 19 -26.63 7.35 -39.27
N LYS A 20 -25.79 8.07 -38.52
CA LYS A 20 -24.38 7.71 -38.28
C LYS A 20 -24.20 7.03 -36.90
N ASP A 21 -25.17 7.19 -36.00
CA ASP A 21 -25.11 6.73 -34.61
C ASP A 21 -25.28 5.21 -34.42
N ALA A 22 -25.68 4.46 -35.46
CA ALA A 22 -25.92 3.03 -35.35
C ALA A 22 -24.66 2.17 -35.61
N VAL A 23 -23.72 2.67 -36.42
CA VAL A 23 -22.45 1.97 -36.70
C VAL A 23 -21.44 2.26 -35.57
N ASP A 24 -21.39 3.50 -35.08
CA ASP A 24 -20.56 3.87 -33.92
C ASP A 24 -21.01 3.17 -32.63
N ARG A 25 -22.30 2.89 -32.44
CA ARG A 25 -22.78 2.12 -31.27
C ARG A 25 -22.38 0.66 -31.33
N LYS A 26 -22.35 0.03 -32.52
CA LYS A 26 -21.94 -1.37 -32.65
C LYS A 26 -20.43 -1.53 -32.40
N GLN A 27 -19.61 -0.60 -32.90
CA GLN A 27 -18.19 -0.56 -32.60
C GLN A 27 -17.87 -0.12 -31.15
N ALA A 28 -18.67 0.75 -30.54
CA ALA A 28 -18.48 1.15 -29.14
C ALA A 28 -18.97 0.09 -28.12
N LEU A 29 -19.88 -0.81 -28.52
CA LEU A 29 -20.31 -1.96 -27.72
C LEU A 29 -19.38 -3.18 -27.87
N GLU A 30 -18.61 -3.28 -28.96
CA GLU A 30 -17.58 -4.31 -29.15
C GLU A 30 -16.26 -4.01 -28.41
N THR A 31 -16.04 -2.80 -27.90
CA THR A 31 -14.85 -2.47 -27.08
C THR A 31 -15.00 -2.82 -25.59
N LEU A 32 -16.15 -3.37 -25.17
CA LEU A 32 -16.53 -3.44 -23.76
C LEU A 32 -16.70 -4.86 -23.20
N HIS A 33 -16.05 -5.85 -23.81
CA HIS A 33 -15.83 -7.17 -23.19
C HIS A 33 -14.46 -7.71 -23.62
N ARG A 34 -13.36 -7.10 -23.15
CA ARG A 34 -12.20 -7.94 -22.84
C ARG A 34 -12.60 -8.73 -21.59
N PRO A 35 -12.50 -10.07 -21.58
CA PRO A 35 -12.78 -10.82 -20.37
C PRO A 35 -11.91 -10.23 -19.27
N THR A 36 -12.52 -9.80 -18.17
CA THR A 36 -11.80 -9.39 -16.97
C THR A 36 -11.03 -10.63 -16.52
N LEU A 37 -9.78 -10.76 -16.96
CA LEU A 37 -8.90 -11.84 -16.51
C LEU A 37 -8.91 -11.76 -14.98
N HIS A 38 -9.44 -12.79 -14.34
CA HIS A 38 -9.59 -12.79 -12.90
C HIS A 38 -8.17 -12.77 -12.33
N GLN A 39 -7.91 -11.97 -11.29
CA GLN A 39 -6.57 -11.82 -10.72
C GLN A 39 -5.90 -13.17 -10.41
N ALA A 40 -6.70 -14.16 -10.03
CA ALA A 40 -6.26 -15.54 -9.79
C ALA A 40 -5.69 -16.22 -11.05
N ASP A 41 -6.31 -16.03 -12.21
CA ASP A 41 -5.88 -16.64 -13.49
C ASP A 41 -4.55 -16.03 -13.96
N ILE A 42 -4.40 -14.71 -13.77
CA ILE A 42 -3.15 -13.99 -14.06
C ILE A 42 -2.02 -14.54 -13.18
N ILE A 43 -2.27 -14.67 -11.87
CA ILE A 43 -1.27 -15.20 -10.94
C ILE A 43 -0.92 -16.65 -11.27
N ALA A 44 -1.91 -17.48 -11.58
CA ALA A 44 -1.70 -18.88 -11.95
C ALA A 44 -0.84 -19.04 -13.21
N ALA A 45 -1.08 -18.23 -14.24
CA ALA A 45 -0.26 -18.21 -15.45
C ALA A 45 1.19 -17.78 -15.15
N VAL A 46 1.36 -16.77 -14.28
CA VAL A 46 2.70 -16.37 -13.83
C VAL A 46 3.40 -17.51 -13.10
N ASP A 47 2.71 -18.20 -12.19
CA ASP A 47 3.29 -19.30 -11.41
C ASP A 47 3.62 -20.53 -12.26
N GLN A 48 2.85 -20.81 -13.32
CA GLN A 48 3.14 -21.90 -14.24
C GLN A 48 4.48 -21.71 -14.97
N HIS A 49 4.81 -20.48 -15.34
CA HIS A 49 6.00 -20.17 -16.13
C HIS A 49 7.21 -19.80 -15.26
N LEU A 50 6.98 -19.08 -14.17
CA LEU A 50 8.02 -18.56 -13.29
C LEU A 50 8.33 -19.51 -12.13
N GLY A 51 7.41 -20.44 -11.83
CA GLY A 51 7.50 -21.34 -10.69
C GLY A 51 7.44 -20.60 -9.34
N HIS A 52 8.27 -21.05 -8.41
CA HIS A 52 8.40 -20.48 -7.07
C HIS A 52 9.86 -20.09 -6.79
N PRO A 53 10.35 -18.98 -7.38
CA PRO A 53 11.69 -18.51 -7.13
C PRO A 53 11.88 -18.20 -5.65
N ALA A 54 12.95 -18.69 -5.03
CA ALA A 54 13.24 -18.42 -3.61
C ALA A 54 13.52 -16.94 -3.35
N ASP A 55 13.92 -16.18 -4.39
CA ASP A 55 14.20 -14.75 -4.35
C ASP A 55 13.02 -13.87 -4.77
N LEU A 56 11.86 -14.45 -5.14
CA LEU A 56 10.63 -13.72 -5.44
C LEU A 56 9.80 -13.50 -4.18
N ARG A 57 9.77 -12.26 -3.71
CA ARG A 57 9.10 -11.88 -2.44
C ARG A 57 7.61 -11.63 -2.57
N LYS A 58 7.21 -10.94 -3.63
CA LYS A 58 5.84 -10.46 -3.80
C LYS A 58 5.46 -10.36 -5.26
N ARG A 59 4.22 -10.71 -5.55
CA ARG A 59 3.52 -10.43 -6.80
C ARG A 59 2.43 -9.41 -6.50
N SER A 60 2.35 -8.35 -7.29
CA SER A 60 1.29 -7.35 -7.19
C SER A 60 0.58 -7.26 -8.52
N VAL A 61 -0.74 -7.19 -8.51
CA VAL A 61 -1.53 -6.98 -9.72
C VAL A 61 -2.23 -5.63 -9.58
N ASP A 62 -2.07 -4.76 -10.57
CA ASP A 62 -2.81 -3.52 -10.64
C ASP A 62 -4.28 -3.83 -11.01
N PRO A 63 -5.27 -3.45 -10.18
CA PRO A 63 -6.68 -3.80 -10.42
C PRO A 63 -7.29 -3.10 -11.64
N HIS A 64 -6.71 -1.98 -12.07
CA HIS A 64 -7.24 -1.14 -13.14
C HIS A 64 -6.58 -1.48 -14.48
N THR A 65 -5.28 -1.77 -14.47
CA THR A 65 -4.51 -2.04 -15.69
C THR A 65 -4.23 -3.52 -15.93
N GLY A 66 -4.37 -4.37 -14.91
CA GLY A 66 -3.99 -5.78 -14.96
C GLY A 66 -2.48 -6.02 -14.99
N THR A 67 -1.67 -4.96 -14.84
CA THR A 67 -0.21 -5.06 -14.86
C THR A 67 0.29 -5.81 -13.63
N VAL A 68 1.17 -6.79 -13.84
CA VAL A 68 1.81 -7.54 -12.77
C VAL A 68 3.18 -6.95 -12.46
N THR A 69 3.42 -6.64 -11.19
CA THR A 69 4.74 -6.23 -10.69
C THR A 69 5.31 -7.31 -9.79
N LEU A 70 6.49 -7.83 -10.17
CA LEU A 70 7.25 -8.84 -9.43
C LEU A 70 8.31 -8.15 -8.58
N HIS A 71 8.37 -8.48 -7.30
CA HIS A 71 9.35 -7.93 -6.36
C HIS A 71 10.36 -9.02 -5.97
N PHE A 72 11.55 -8.95 -6.53
CA PHE A 72 12.65 -9.84 -6.18
C PHE A 72 13.52 -9.25 -5.07
N ASP A 73 14.39 -10.08 -4.49
CA ASP A 73 15.46 -9.62 -3.61
C ASP A 73 16.50 -8.78 -4.38
N PHE A 74 16.91 -9.28 -5.56
CA PHE A 74 17.92 -8.65 -6.41
C PHE A 74 17.37 -8.43 -7.83
N PRO A 75 16.71 -7.28 -8.11
CA PRO A 75 16.05 -7.02 -9.39
C PRO A 75 16.97 -7.20 -10.60
N THR A 76 18.21 -6.70 -10.55
CA THR A 76 19.17 -6.82 -11.66
C THR A 76 19.47 -8.27 -12.02
N VAL A 77 19.61 -9.14 -11.02
CA VAL A 77 19.89 -10.57 -11.23
C VAL A 77 18.62 -11.28 -11.68
N ALA A 78 17.48 -10.95 -11.08
CA ALA A 78 16.18 -11.50 -11.46
C ALA A 78 15.81 -11.18 -12.91
N TYR A 79 16.10 -9.96 -13.38
CA TYR A 79 15.92 -9.58 -14.78
C TYR A 79 16.67 -10.53 -15.71
N ARG A 80 17.96 -10.78 -15.45
CA ARG A 80 18.79 -11.66 -16.30
C ARG A 80 18.37 -13.12 -16.20
N THR A 81 17.99 -13.57 -15.01
CA THR A 81 17.70 -14.98 -14.72
C THR A 81 16.35 -15.42 -15.25
N TYR A 82 15.33 -14.55 -15.09
CA TYR A 82 13.94 -14.90 -15.38
C TYR A 82 13.39 -14.22 -16.63
N GLU A 83 14.19 -13.50 -17.42
CA GLU A 83 13.73 -12.74 -18.60
C GLU A 83 12.82 -13.58 -19.53
N ALA A 84 13.28 -14.75 -19.93
CA ALA A 84 12.55 -15.64 -20.83
C ALA A 84 11.24 -16.15 -20.21
N ALA A 85 11.27 -16.50 -18.92
CA ALA A 85 10.10 -16.99 -18.19
C ALA A 85 9.06 -15.88 -17.97
N ILE A 86 9.50 -14.66 -17.63
CA ILE A 86 8.64 -13.48 -17.50
C ILE A 86 7.98 -13.16 -18.85
N LYS A 87 8.73 -13.22 -19.95
CA LYS A 87 8.19 -12.99 -21.29
C LYS A 87 7.15 -14.04 -21.67
N ALA A 88 7.45 -15.32 -21.46
CA ALA A 88 6.50 -16.40 -21.72
C ALA A 88 5.23 -16.27 -20.87
N ALA A 89 5.37 -15.90 -19.59
CA ALA A 89 4.25 -15.65 -18.70
C ALA A 89 3.39 -14.47 -19.17
N ALA A 90 4.02 -13.37 -19.61
CA ALA A 90 3.32 -12.19 -20.11
C ALA A 90 2.53 -12.50 -21.39
N GLU A 91 3.12 -13.26 -22.30
CA GLU A 91 2.47 -13.72 -23.53
C GLU A 91 1.29 -14.67 -23.25
N ALA A 92 1.48 -15.65 -22.36
CA ALA A 92 0.44 -16.62 -22.00
C ALA A 92 -0.74 -15.97 -21.26
N ALA A 93 -0.45 -15.05 -20.34
CA ALA A 93 -1.47 -14.35 -19.55
C ALA A 93 -2.11 -13.16 -20.30
N GLY A 94 -1.51 -12.70 -21.40
CA GLY A 94 -1.98 -11.53 -22.15
C GLY A 94 -1.90 -10.22 -21.36
N VAL A 95 -0.99 -10.13 -20.38
CA VAL A 95 -0.79 -8.96 -19.51
C VAL A 95 0.65 -8.46 -19.54
N SER A 96 0.87 -7.22 -19.12
CA SER A 96 2.22 -6.70 -18.89
C SER A 96 2.75 -7.20 -17.55
N ILE A 97 3.99 -7.72 -17.54
CA ILE A 97 4.70 -8.13 -16.33
C ILE A 97 6.00 -7.34 -16.25
N GLN A 98 6.26 -6.71 -15.11
CA GLN A 98 7.47 -5.93 -14.84
C GLN A 98 8.12 -6.34 -13.53
N VAL A 99 9.44 -6.18 -13.41
CA VAL A 99 10.17 -6.37 -12.15
C VAL A 99 10.37 -5.02 -11.47
N SER A 100 9.97 -4.92 -10.20
CA SER A 100 10.21 -3.72 -9.41
C SER A 100 11.71 -3.44 -9.29
N PRO A 101 12.17 -2.19 -9.48
CA PRO A 101 13.59 -1.84 -9.33
C PRO A 101 14.05 -1.81 -7.86
N SER A 102 13.13 -2.01 -6.90
CA SER A 102 13.44 -1.95 -5.48
C SER A 102 14.20 -3.19 -4.99
N VAL A 103 15.46 -2.99 -4.60
CA VAL A 103 16.28 -4.05 -3.98
C VAL A 103 15.84 -4.32 -2.54
N ASN A 104 16.01 -5.56 -2.07
CA ASN A 104 15.88 -5.90 -0.66
C ASN A 104 17.20 -5.61 0.09
N GLN A 105 17.20 -4.59 0.95
CA GLN A 105 18.39 -4.18 1.71
C GLN A 105 18.82 -5.25 2.74
N ASP A 106 17.88 -5.95 3.37
CA ASP A 106 18.20 -7.02 4.30
C ASP A 106 18.85 -8.20 3.58
N ALA A 107 18.39 -8.50 2.35
CA ALA A 107 19.00 -9.53 1.53
C ALA A 107 20.43 -9.14 1.12
N LEU A 108 20.67 -7.89 0.71
CA LEU A 108 22.02 -7.36 0.44
C LEU A 108 22.94 -7.51 1.66
N GLN A 109 22.46 -7.12 2.84
CA GLN A 109 23.24 -7.24 4.08
C GLN A 109 23.55 -8.69 4.44
N ARG A 110 22.60 -9.61 4.28
CA ARG A 110 22.84 -11.05 4.51
C ARG A 110 23.89 -11.60 3.55
N VAL A 111 23.80 -11.28 2.25
CA VAL A 111 24.80 -11.71 1.27
C VAL A 111 26.17 -11.14 1.62
N ALA A 112 26.27 -9.85 1.93
CA ALA A 112 27.53 -9.22 2.33
C ALA A 112 28.14 -9.90 3.56
N ARG A 113 27.36 -10.11 4.63
CA ARG A 113 27.83 -10.79 5.84
C ARG A 113 28.24 -12.23 5.60
N SER A 114 27.59 -12.94 4.67
CA SER A 114 27.97 -14.31 4.30
C SER A 114 29.29 -14.41 3.55
N LEU A 115 29.70 -13.34 2.86
CA LEU A 115 30.92 -13.29 2.06
C LEU A 115 32.10 -12.71 2.82
N LEU A 116 31.85 -11.88 3.84
CA LEU A 116 32.90 -11.30 4.67
C LEU A 116 33.62 -12.38 5.48
N PRO A 117 34.96 -12.39 5.50
CA PRO A 117 35.74 -13.23 6.41
C PRO A 117 35.36 -13.01 7.87
N SER A 118 35.41 -14.07 8.67
CA SER A 118 35.12 -14.01 10.12
C SER A 118 36.13 -13.17 10.91
N SER A 119 37.28 -12.85 10.33
CA SER A 119 38.30 -11.95 10.90
C SER A 119 37.90 -10.47 10.83
N ILE A 120 36.90 -10.12 10.01
CA ILE A 120 36.46 -8.74 9.82
C ILE A 120 35.34 -8.40 10.80
N VAL A 121 35.52 -7.32 11.55
CA VAL A 121 34.48 -6.75 12.41
C VAL A 121 33.80 -5.61 11.66
N VAL A 122 32.53 -5.81 11.30
CA VAL A 122 31.72 -4.77 10.65
C VAL A 122 31.31 -3.70 11.66
N GLN A 123 31.70 -2.46 11.40
CA GLN A 123 31.34 -1.29 12.21
C GLN A 123 30.08 -0.61 11.68
N LYS A 124 29.97 -0.41 10.35
CA LYS A 124 28.83 0.27 9.73
C LYS A 124 28.59 -0.23 8.31
N ILE A 125 27.31 -0.32 7.91
CA ILE A 125 26.90 -0.59 6.54
C ILE A 125 26.06 0.59 6.05
N SER A 126 26.41 1.12 4.87
CA SER A 126 25.72 2.23 4.22
C SER A 126 25.25 1.81 2.83
N PHE A 127 24.08 2.29 2.41
CA PHE A 127 23.48 1.98 1.11
C PHE A 127 23.39 3.24 0.25
N TYR A 128 24.00 3.19 -0.93
CA TYR A 128 24.01 4.26 -1.92
C TYR A 128 23.22 3.81 -3.14
N ARG A 129 21.92 4.14 -3.16
CA ARG A 129 20.95 3.57 -4.11
C ARG A 129 21.21 3.97 -5.56
N GLU A 130 21.46 5.25 -5.79
CA GLU A 130 21.73 5.77 -7.14
C GLU A 130 22.99 5.16 -7.75
N GLN A 131 23.96 4.80 -6.91
CA GLN A 131 25.24 4.21 -7.30
C GLN A 131 25.22 2.68 -7.33
N HIS A 132 24.12 2.05 -6.87
CA HIS A 132 24.06 0.61 -6.57
C HIS A 132 25.25 0.11 -5.76
N LEU A 133 25.63 0.87 -4.72
CA LEU A 133 26.81 0.61 -3.90
C LEU A 133 26.43 0.32 -2.44
N LEU A 134 26.98 -0.77 -1.91
CA LEU A 134 27.01 -1.11 -0.49
C LEU A 134 28.38 -0.78 0.07
N GLN A 135 28.48 0.20 0.97
CA GLN A 135 29.75 0.52 1.62
C GLN A 135 29.77 -0.05 3.04
N ILE A 136 30.83 -0.77 3.38
CA ILE A 136 31.02 -1.38 4.69
C ILE A 136 32.27 -0.78 5.32
N ARG A 137 32.14 -0.20 6.51
CA ARG A 137 33.27 0.22 7.33
C ARG A 137 33.60 -0.87 8.32
N THR A 138 34.88 -1.24 8.39
CA THR A 138 35.29 -2.45 9.11
C THR A 138 36.62 -2.27 9.85
N LEU A 139 36.79 -3.07 10.90
CA LEU A 139 38.06 -3.30 11.58
C LEU A 139 38.60 -4.69 11.26
N GLY A 140 39.92 -4.83 11.37
CA GLY A 140 40.65 -6.04 11.05
C GLY A 140 41.43 -5.88 9.75
N ASN A 141 41.76 -7.00 9.13
CA ASN A 141 42.39 -7.01 7.83
C ASN A 141 41.83 -8.15 6.96
N ALA A 142 41.92 -7.96 5.66
CA ALA A 142 41.78 -8.98 4.65
C ALA A 142 42.73 -8.64 3.51
N SER A 143 43.22 -9.66 2.82
CA SER A 143 44.08 -9.46 1.67
C SER A 143 43.29 -8.82 0.51
N ALA A 144 44.00 -8.07 -0.34
CA ALA A 144 43.39 -7.46 -1.53
C ALA A 144 42.76 -8.52 -2.47
N ALA A 145 43.32 -9.74 -2.52
CA ALA A 145 42.79 -10.84 -3.32
C ALA A 145 41.45 -11.37 -2.76
N GLU A 146 41.32 -11.49 -1.44
CA GLU A 146 40.06 -11.87 -0.79
C GLU A 146 38.98 -10.82 -1.03
N LEU A 147 39.32 -9.53 -0.88
CA LEU A 147 38.37 -8.44 -1.15
C LEU A 147 37.93 -8.39 -2.61
N ALA A 148 38.83 -8.61 -3.56
CA ALA A 148 38.49 -8.67 -4.98
C ALA A 148 37.54 -9.83 -5.29
N THR A 149 37.80 -11.02 -4.70
CA THR A 149 36.95 -12.20 -4.85
C THR A 149 35.56 -11.96 -4.24
N LEU A 150 35.52 -11.38 -3.05
CA LEU A 150 34.29 -10.98 -2.37
C LEU A 150 33.49 -9.99 -3.22
N ALA A 151 34.14 -8.95 -3.75
CA ALA A 151 33.48 -7.93 -4.56
C ALA A 151 32.90 -8.52 -5.86
N ALA A 152 33.67 -9.35 -6.56
CA ALA A 152 33.20 -10.05 -7.76
C ALA A 152 31.98 -10.94 -7.46
N THR A 153 32.07 -11.76 -6.41
CA THR A 153 30.98 -12.66 -5.98
C THR A 153 29.75 -11.88 -5.54
N PHE A 154 29.93 -10.75 -4.86
CA PHE A 154 28.82 -9.91 -4.42
C PHE A 154 28.08 -9.27 -5.60
N VAL A 155 28.82 -8.72 -6.58
CA VAL A 155 28.24 -8.17 -7.82
C VAL A 155 27.49 -9.24 -8.60
N GLU A 156 28.08 -10.43 -8.73
CA GLU A 156 27.44 -11.54 -9.44
C GLU A 156 26.12 -11.96 -8.78
N ARG A 157 26.08 -12.07 -7.45
CA ARG A 157 24.90 -12.53 -6.70
C ARG A 157 23.81 -11.48 -6.54
N THR A 158 24.15 -10.19 -6.59
CA THR A 158 23.21 -9.13 -6.19
C THR A 158 23.01 -8.05 -7.26
N GLY A 159 23.94 -7.93 -8.21
CA GLY A 159 24.00 -6.81 -9.15
C GLY A 159 24.43 -5.49 -8.52
N TRP A 160 24.85 -5.48 -7.25
CA TRP A 160 25.33 -4.30 -6.52
C TRP A 160 26.84 -4.36 -6.33
N GLN A 161 27.48 -3.20 -6.29
CA GLN A 161 28.87 -3.07 -5.90
C GLN A 161 29.00 -3.09 -4.39
N ILE A 162 30.16 -3.53 -3.91
CA ILE A 162 30.53 -3.51 -2.49
C ILE A 162 31.89 -2.86 -2.33
N GLU A 163 31.99 -1.95 -1.38
CA GLU A 163 33.23 -1.28 -1.01
C GLU A 163 33.49 -1.51 0.47
N VAL A 164 34.68 -2.01 0.79
CA VAL A 164 35.11 -2.24 2.18
C VAL A 164 36.15 -1.18 2.53
N LEU A 165 35.81 -0.32 3.50
CA LEU A 165 36.68 0.71 4.02
C LEU A 165 37.26 0.25 5.36
N TRP A 166 38.59 0.31 5.45
CA TRP A 166 39.33 0.01 6.66
C TRP A 166 39.36 1.20 7.61
N LEU A 167 39.25 0.90 8.89
CA LEU A 167 39.40 1.86 9.95
C LEU A 167 40.63 1.47 10.76
N ASP A 168 41.53 2.42 11.01
CA ASP A 168 42.72 2.19 11.83
C ASP A 168 42.38 2.04 13.32
N GLU A 169 41.31 2.70 13.73
CA GLU A 169 40.73 2.62 15.06
C GLU A 169 39.24 2.30 14.92
N PRO A 170 38.62 1.57 15.87
CA PRO A 170 37.17 1.50 15.93
C PRO A 170 36.63 2.91 15.76
N LEU A 171 35.64 3.06 14.86
CA LEU A 171 34.85 4.30 14.89
C LEU A 171 34.48 4.48 16.36
N PRO A 172 34.67 5.70 16.93
CA PRO A 172 34.25 5.95 18.29
C PRO A 172 32.86 5.35 18.39
N PHE A 173 32.64 4.47 19.37
CA PHE A 173 31.35 3.88 19.67
C PHE A 173 30.46 5.05 20.10
N LYS A 174 30.07 5.83 19.11
CA LYS A 174 28.80 6.47 19.04
C LYS A 174 27.95 5.27 18.67
N ASP A 175 27.28 4.71 19.66
CA ASP A 175 25.95 4.24 19.34
C ASP A 175 25.32 5.32 18.44
N ASN A 176 24.45 4.95 17.51
CA ASN A 176 23.64 5.99 16.89
C ASN A 176 22.78 6.75 17.95
N ASP A 177 22.89 6.41 19.24
CA ASP A 177 22.69 7.20 20.45
C ASP A 177 23.92 8.12 20.68
N GLU A 178 24.00 9.32 20.12
CA GLU A 178 23.44 10.50 20.77
C GLU A 178 23.09 11.54 19.69
N ALA A 179 21.87 11.43 19.18
CA ALA A 179 20.95 12.54 19.31
C ALA A 179 19.79 12.04 20.18
N ASP A 180 20.07 11.77 21.46
CA ASP A 180 19.08 11.60 22.53
C ASP A 180 17.75 10.92 22.11
N GLY A 181 17.83 9.77 21.43
CA GLY A 181 16.66 9.19 20.77
C GLY A 181 16.89 7.76 20.28
N LEU A 182 15.93 6.90 20.58
CA LEU A 182 15.85 5.51 20.16
C LEU A 182 16.03 5.36 18.64
N ASN A 183 16.71 4.29 18.20
CA ASN A 183 16.86 4.02 16.77
C ASN A 183 15.50 3.64 16.12
N GLN A 184 15.36 3.81 14.79
CA GLN A 184 14.07 3.62 14.10
C GLN A 184 13.36 2.30 14.43
N GLN A 185 14.12 1.19 14.53
CA GLN A 185 13.54 -0.11 14.82
C GLN A 185 13.08 -0.20 16.27
N GLN A 186 13.87 0.31 17.23
CA GLN A 186 13.48 0.39 18.64
C GLN A 186 12.24 1.27 18.85
N VAL A 187 12.16 2.41 18.14
CA VAL A 187 10.99 3.28 18.16
C VAL A 187 9.76 2.56 17.62
N LEU A 188 9.90 1.86 16.50
CA LEU A 188 8.80 1.07 15.92
C LEU A 188 8.34 -0.04 16.85
N ASP A 189 9.27 -0.77 17.46
CA ASP A 189 8.94 -1.87 18.38
C ASP A 189 8.31 -1.35 19.67
N MET A 190 8.80 -0.23 20.21
CA MET A 190 8.22 0.44 21.36
C MET A 190 6.79 0.93 21.09
N VAL A 191 6.58 1.64 19.97
CA VAL A 191 5.25 2.14 19.59
C VAL A 191 4.29 0.98 19.32
N ARG A 192 4.73 -0.10 18.65
CA ARG A 192 3.90 -1.28 18.45
C ARG A 192 3.55 -1.97 19.76
N SER A 193 4.51 -2.11 20.66
CA SER A 193 4.28 -2.73 21.97
C SER A 193 3.32 -1.92 22.83
N ALA A 194 3.39 -0.59 22.77
CA ALA A 194 2.53 0.30 23.56
C ALA A 194 1.11 0.42 23.00
N LEU A 195 0.96 0.42 21.67
CA LEU A 195 -0.35 0.56 21.03
C LEU A 195 -1.06 -0.80 20.86
N GLY A 196 -0.33 -1.91 20.86
CA GLY A 196 -0.89 -3.25 20.76
C GLY A 196 -1.57 -3.53 19.42
N GLU A 197 -2.55 -4.46 19.43
CA GLU A 197 -3.25 -4.93 18.23
C GLU A 197 -4.22 -3.89 17.63
N ASP A 198 -4.59 -2.86 18.39
CA ASP A 198 -5.46 -1.77 17.93
C ASP A 198 -4.80 -0.95 16.79
N CYS A 199 -3.46 -0.93 16.74
CA CYS A 199 -2.70 -0.25 15.70
C CYS A 199 -2.53 -1.12 14.45
N LEU A 200 -3.27 -0.78 13.39
CA LEU A 200 -3.25 -1.51 12.12
C LEU A 200 -1.90 -1.38 11.39
N LYS A 201 -1.29 -0.20 11.44
CA LYS A 201 -0.05 0.09 10.73
C LYS A 201 0.68 1.28 11.33
N VAL A 202 2.00 1.15 11.44
CA VAL A 202 2.91 2.27 11.72
C VAL A 202 3.76 2.53 10.48
N SER A 203 3.82 3.79 10.06
CA SER A 203 4.65 4.27 8.95
C SER A 203 5.68 5.26 9.49
N VAL A 204 6.92 5.13 9.03
CA VAL A 204 8.03 6.02 9.42
C VAL A 204 8.29 7.02 8.29
N ASP A 205 8.39 8.29 8.63
CA ASP A 205 8.99 9.32 7.79
C ASP A 205 10.28 9.80 8.47
N VAL A 206 11.41 9.31 7.96
CA VAL A 206 12.73 9.62 8.50
C VAL A 206 13.11 11.08 8.23
N ALA A 207 12.68 11.65 7.11
CA ALA A 207 13.01 13.02 6.74
C ALA A 207 12.27 14.03 7.63
N ALA A 208 11.01 13.73 7.94
CA ALA A 208 10.18 14.54 8.84
C ALA A 208 10.34 14.16 10.33
N HIS A 209 11.17 13.16 10.65
CA HIS A 209 11.33 12.61 12.00
C HIS A 209 9.99 12.29 12.68
N SER A 210 9.09 11.64 11.95
CA SER A 210 7.72 11.40 12.37
C SER A 210 7.22 9.98 12.10
N LEU A 211 6.25 9.56 12.90
CA LEU A 211 5.58 8.26 12.83
C LEU A 211 4.11 8.51 12.56
N THR A 212 3.58 7.93 11.49
CA THR A 212 2.14 7.91 11.23
C THR A 212 1.56 6.58 11.68
N VAL A 213 0.74 6.62 12.72
CA VAL A 213 0.01 5.45 13.24
C VAL A 213 -1.41 5.41 12.66
N ARG A 214 -1.84 4.23 12.21
CA ARG A 214 -3.17 4.00 11.63
C ARG A 214 -3.99 3.12 12.55
N PHE A 215 -5.18 3.58 12.90
CA PHE A 215 -6.18 2.84 13.65
C PHE A 215 -7.42 2.63 12.77
N ALA A 216 -8.27 1.67 13.15
CA ALA A 216 -9.56 1.49 12.50
C ALA A 216 -10.46 2.74 12.66
N PHE A 217 -10.47 3.30 13.88
CA PHE A 217 -11.27 4.47 14.26
C PHE A 217 -10.35 5.52 14.91
N PRO A 218 -9.83 6.49 14.14
CA PRO A 218 -8.79 7.39 14.61
C PRO A 218 -9.24 8.32 15.75
N ASP A 219 -10.49 8.75 15.77
CA ASP A 219 -11.00 9.65 16.82
C ASP A 219 -11.13 8.95 18.17
N ILE A 220 -11.64 7.72 18.16
CA ILE A 220 -11.70 6.87 19.36
C ILE A 220 -10.30 6.48 19.82
N ALA A 221 -9.38 6.20 18.89
CA ALA A 221 -7.99 5.92 19.23
C ALA A 221 -7.30 7.15 19.85
N ARG A 222 -7.54 8.36 19.33
CA ARG A 222 -7.01 9.60 19.93
C ARG A 222 -7.48 9.79 21.37
N GLN A 223 -8.74 9.47 21.66
CA GLN A 223 -9.27 9.53 23.03
C GLN A 223 -8.67 8.43 23.91
N ARG A 224 -8.64 7.18 23.42
CA ARG A 224 -8.14 6.01 24.16
C ARG A 224 -6.65 6.12 24.51
N TYR A 225 -5.84 6.64 23.57
CA TYR A 225 -4.40 6.77 23.72
C TYR A 225 -3.98 8.23 23.97
N ALA A 226 -4.87 9.06 24.53
CA ALA A 226 -4.61 10.47 24.77
C ALA A 226 -3.37 10.70 25.65
N ASP A 227 -3.12 9.82 26.63
CA ASP A 227 -1.96 9.89 27.52
C ASP A 227 -0.75 9.12 26.95
N VAL A 228 -1.00 8.06 26.17
CA VAL A 228 0.04 7.17 25.64
C VAL A 228 0.78 7.79 24.46
N LEU A 229 0.07 8.46 23.53
CA LEU A 229 0.70 9.04 22.35
C LEU A 229 1.70 10.17 22.69
N PRO A 230 1.38 11.13 23.59
CA PRO A 230 2.35 12.14 24.01
C PRO A 230 3.53 11.52 24.78
N ALA A 231 3.27 10.57 25.68
CA ALA A 231 4.35 9.88 26.42
C ALA A 231 5.30 9.12 25.48
N LEU A 232 4.77 8.46 24.45
CA LEU A 232 5.59 7.83 23.42
C LEU A 232 6.36 8.86 22.59
N GLN A 233 5.77 10.00 22.27
CA GLN A 233 6.48 11.07 21.56
C GLN A 233 7.62 11.65 22.40
N GLU A 234 7.41 11.87 23.70
CA GLU A 234 8.45 12.31 24.64
C GLU A 234 9.55 11.26 24.81
N GLN A 235 9.17 9.98 24.94
CA GLN A 235 10.11 8.88 25.16
C GLN A 235 10.93 8.54 23.90
N THR A 236 10.32 8.69 22.72
CA THR A 236 10.99 8.35 21.45
C THR A 236 11.74 9.54 20.84
N GLY A 237 11.29 10.77 21.09
CA GLY A 237 11.74 11.97 20.38
C GLY A 237 11.12 12.14 18.99
N TRP A 238 10.29 11.19 18.53
CA TRP A 238 9.65 11.22 17.21
C TRP A 238 8.25 11.80 17.30
N ALA A 239 7.89 12.66 16.35
CA ALA A 239 6.51 13.16 16.27
C ALA A 239 5.55 12.02 15.92
N ILE A 240 4.54 11.75 16.76
CA ILE A 240 3.56 10.68 16.51
C ILE A 240 2.25 11.29 16.03
N VAL A 241 1.88 10.98 14.80
CA VAL A 241 0.68 11.51 14.13
C VAL A 241 -0.31 10.38 13.87
N VAL A 242 -1.56 10.56 14.31
CA VAL A 242 -2.65 9.65 13.99
C VAL A 242 -3.20 9.97 12.60
N TYR A 243 -3.16 9.00 11.70
CA TYR A 243 -3.74 9.13 10.36
C TYR A 243 -5.24 9.43 10.45
N PRO A 244 -5.75 10.47 9.77
CA PRO A 244 -7.07 11.03 10.07
C PRO A 244 -8.25 10.23 9.50
N HIS A 245 -8.03 9.33 8.53
CA HIS A 245 -9.14 8.62 7.89
C HIS A 245 -9.45 7.29 8.59
N ALA A 246 -10.73 7.09 8.92
CA ALA A 246 -11.24 5.82 9.42
C ALA A 246 -11.18 4.72 8.35
N ASN A 247 -11.03 3.49 8.82
CA ASN A 247 -11.06 2.31 7.96
C ASN A 247 -12.51 2.00 7.54
N GLN A 248 -12.81 2.19 6.26
CA GLN A 248 -14.16 1.98 5.69
C GLN A 248 -14.66 0.53 5.88
N GLN A 249 -13.76 -0.46 5.76
CA GLN A 249 -14.12 -1.85 5.97
C GLN A 249 -14.47 -2.13 7.43
N ALA A 250 -13.74 -1.52 8.37
CA ALA A 250 -14.04 -1.64 9.80
C ALA A 250 -15.38 -1.00 10.14
N LEU A 251 -15.70 0.17 9.57
CA LEU A 251 -17.02 0.81 9.74
C LEU A 251 -18.15 -0.12 9.28
N ALA A 252 -18.03 -0.69 8.08
CA ALA A 252 -19.03 -1.62 7.54
C ALA A 252 -19.19 -2.89 8.41
N GLN A 253 -18.08 -3.43 8.91
CA GLN A 253 -18.08 -4.59 9.80
C GLN A 253 -18.73 -4.28 11.14
N THR A 254 -18.43 -3.13 11.76
CA THR A 254 -19.03 -2.72 13.03
C THR A 254 -20.54 -2.53 12.88
N VAL A 255 -21.02 -1.95 11.78
CA VAL A 255 -22.47 -1.91 11.51
C VAL A 255 -23.06 -3.32 11.44
N ALA A 256 -22.45 -4.23 10.68
CA ALA A 256 -22.97 -5.59 10.53
C ALA A 256 -23.00 -6.37 11.86
N GLN A 257 -22.06 -6.10 12.77
CA GLN A 257 -22.00 -6.72 14.11
C GLN A 257 -23.05 -6.17 15.08
N LEU A 258 -23.43 -4.90 14.94
CA LEU A 258 -24.44 -4.27 15.81
C LEU A 258 -25.87 -4.59 15.37
N LEU A 259 -26.07 -5.05 14.14
CA LEU A 259 -27.39 -5.43 13.65
C LEU A 259 -27.89 -6.73 14.33
N PRO A 260 -29.18 -6.81 14.69
CA PRO A 260 -29.78 -8.04 15.17
C PRO A 260 -29.68 -9.16 14.13
N ALA A 261 -29.56 -10.43 14.57
CA ALA A 261 -29.40 -11.57 13.68
C ALA A 261 -30.51 -11.76 12.62
N HIS A 262 -31.69 -11.19 12.84
CA HIS A 262 -32.84 -11.25 11.93
C HIS A 262 -32.93 -10.06 10.95
N VAL A 263 -32.03 -9.07 11.05
CA VAL A 263 -31.99 -7.88 10.19
C VAL A 263 -30.72 -7.90 9.37
N HIS A 264 -30.86 -7.75 8.05
CA HIS A 264 -29.72 -7.72 7.14
C HIS A 264 -29.65 -6.38 6.43
N LEU A 265 -28.42 -6.03 6.00
CA LEU A 265 -28.19 -4.87 5.16
C LEU A 265 -28.71 -5.13 3.74
N LEU A 266 -29.50 -4.20 3.23
CA LEU A 266 -29.95 -4.16 1.85
C LEU A 266 -28.92 -3.37 1.02
N GLY A 267 -27.87 -4.07 0.60
CA GLY A 267 -26.76 -3.50 -0.16
C GLY A 267 -25.56 -3.10 0.70
N THR A 268 -24.64 -2.35 0.12
CA THR A 268 -23.43 -1.85 0.79
C THR A 268 -23.74 -0.58 1.59
N PRO A 269 -23.20 -0.43 2.81
CA PRO A 269 -23.27 0.83 3.55
C PRO A 269 -22.73 2.00 2.74
N SER A 270 -23.45 3.12 2.74
CA SER A 270 -22.98 4.38 2.15
C SER A 270 -22.15 5.13 3.18
N ILE A 271 -20.85 5.30 2.91
CA ILE A 271 -19.90 5.95 3.84
C ILE A 271 -19.55 7.34 3.32
N TYR A 272 -19.87 8.36 4.10
CA TYR A 272 -19.60 9.77 3.82
C TYR A 272 -18.47 10.25 4.70
N GLN A 273 -17.25 10.35 4.13
CA GLN A 273 -16.06 10.69 4.92
C GLN A 273 -16.07 12.12 5.44
N ASP A 274 -16.49 13.07 4.61
CA ASP A 274 -16.46 14.50 4.94
C ASP A 274 -17.35 14.86 6.14
N THR A 275 -18.44 14.10 6.32
CA THR A 275 -19.42 14.31 7.41
C THR A 275 -19.33 13.26 8.51
N GLN A 276 -18.34 12.35 8.45
CA GLN A 276 -18.18 11.23 9.39
C GLN A 276 -19.49 10.47 9.65
N HIS A 277 -20.15 10.10 8.56
CA HIS A 277 -21.51 9.56 8.57
C HIS A 277 -21.60 8.27 7.76
N VAL A 278 -22.33 7.28 8.28
CA VAL A 278 -22.65 6.03 7.59
C VAL A 278 -24.16 5.91 7.46
N ALA A 279 -24.65 5.71 6.26
CA ALA A 279 -26.06 5.41 6.01
C ALA A 279 -26.24 3.96 5.58
N ILE A 280 -27.20 3.28 6.19
CA ILE A 280 -27.56 1.90 5.84
C ILE A 280 -29.03 1.78 5.51
N THR A 281 -29.37 0.79 4.69
CA THR A 281 -30.75 0.37 4.47
C THR A 281 -30.90 -1.05 4.99
N CYS A 282 -31.90 -1.30 5.82
CA CYS A 282 -32.18 -2.63 6.37
C CYS A 282 -33.30 -3.34 5.60
N THR A 283 -33.27 -4.67 5.59
CA THR A 283 -34.32 -5.52 4.99
C THR A 283 -35.64 -5.46 5.74
N ALA A 284 -35.60 -5.14 7.05
CA ALA A 284 -36.77 -5.04 7.91
C ALA A 284 -36.67 -3.76 8.78
N PRO A 285 -37.82 -3.19 9.19
CA PRO A 285 -37.82 -2.06 10.11
C PRO A 285 -37.31 -2.47 11.49
N LEU A 286 -36.42 -1.64 12.04
CA LEU A 286 -35.95 -1.74 13.42
C LEU A 286 -36.88 -0.94 14.33
N ALA A 287 -37.17 -1.46 15.53
CA ALA A 287 -37.93 -0.71 16.52
C ALA A 287 -37.17 0.56 16.92
N PRO A 288 -37.83 1.69 17.24
CA PRO A 288 -37.16 2.95 17.54
C PRO A 288 -36.08 2.83 18.64
N GLU A 289 -36.34 2.03 19.67
CA GLU A 289 -35.39 1.77 20.75
C GLU A 289 -34.16 0.99 20.28
N GLN A 290 -34.34 0.01 19.38
CA GLN A 290 -33.25 -0.77 18.79
C GLN A 290 -32.40 0.11 17.87
N THR A 291 -33.04 0.92 17.03
CA THR A 291 -32.33 1.88 16.17
C THR A 291 -31.47 2.80 17.02
N ARG A 292 -32.03 3.40 18.07
CA ARG A 292 -31.29 4.26 18.97
C ARG A 292 -30.12 3.53 19.64
N HIS A 293 -30.36 2.32 20.13
CA HIS A 293 -29.30 1.53 20.76
C HIS A 293 -28.14 1.25 19.80
N ILE A 294 -28.45 0.87 18.55
CA ILE A 294 -27.45 0.58 17.51
C ILE A 294 -26.70 1.85 17.12
N THR A 295 -27.39 2.98 16.92
CA THR A 295 -26.75 4.25 16.58
C THR A 295 -25.85 4.75 17.71
N ASP A 296 -26.29 4.64 18.97
CA ASP A 296 -25.52 5.07 20.13
C ASP A 296 -24.28 4.17 20.32
N ALA A 297 -24.44 2.85 20.18
CA ALA A 297 -23.34 1.89 20.25
C ALA A 297 -22.32 2.10 19.11
N PHE A 298 -22.81 2.38 17.89
CA PHE A 298 -21.96 2.66 16.74
C PHE A 298 -21.14 3.94 16.95
N ALA A 299 -21.79 5.01 17.42
CA ALA A 299 -21.12 6.27 17.71
C ALA A 299 -20.08 6.12 18.83
N ALA A 300 -20.41 5.40 19.89
CA ALA A 300 -19.48 5.13 20.99
C ALA A 300 -18.26 4.30 20.54
N THR A 301 -18.45 3.37 19.60
CA THR A 301 -17.38 2.45 19.16
C THR A 301 -16.48 3.07 18.09
N THR A 302 -17.05 3.88 17.19
CA THR A 302 -16.36 4.35 15.97
C THR A 302 -16.09 5.85 15.96
N GLY A 303 -16.82 6.62 16.77
CA GLY A 303 -16.85 8.08 16.69
C GLY A 303 -17.70 8.63 15.54
N TRP A 304 -18.37 7.77 14.78
CA TRP A 304 -19.14 8.14 13.58
C TRP A 304 -20.64 8.08 13.83
N THR A 305 -21.40 8.84 13.07
CA THR A 305 -22.87 8.81 13.12
C THR A 305 -23.43 7.76 12.18
N LEU A 306 -24.50 7.08 12.60
CA LEU A 306 -25.20 6.07 11.80
C LEU A 306 -26.63 6.51 11.52
N GLU A 307 -27.02 6.49 10.25
CA GLU A 307 -28.40 6.66 9.80
C GLU A 307 -28.94 5.31 9.31
N VAL A 308 -30.08 4.93 9.86
CA VAL A 308 -30.75 3.67 9.52
C VAL A 308 -32.02 3.97 8.72
N GLY A 309 -31.96 3.69 7.42
CA GLY A 309 -33.09 3.72 6.51
C GLY A 309 -33.80 2.36 6.42
N THR A 310 -35.07 2.39 6.06
CA THR A 310 -35.83 1.19 5.68
C THR A 310 -36.26 1.31 4.22
N ARG A 311 -36.36 0.18 3.53
CA ARG A 311 -36.90 0.16 2.17
C ARG A 311 -38.37 0.58 2.25
N GLN A 312 -38.70 1.78 1.75
CA GLN A 312 -40.09 2.12 1.46
C GLN A 312 -40.53 1.21 0.32
N GLU A 313 -41.45 0.29 0.61
CA GLU A 313 -42.22 -0.41 -0.41
C GLU A 313 -43.00 0.65 -1.20
N ARG A 314 -42.67 0.75 -2.50
CA ARG A 314 -43.49 1.46 -3.48
C ARG A 314 -44.44 0.46 -4.12
#